data_AF-A0A1H1GAE1-F1
#
_entry.id   AF-A0A1H1GAE1-F1
#
_cell.length_a   1.000
_cell.length_b   1.000
_cell.length_c   1.000
_cell.angle_alpha   90.00
_cell.angle_beta   90.00
_cell.angle_gamma   90.00
#
_symmetry.space_group_name_H-M   'P 1'
#
loop_
_entity.id
_entity.type
_entity.pdbx_description
1 polymer ?
#
loop_
_entity_poly.entity_id
_entity_poly.type
_entity_poly.pdbx_seq_one_letter_code
_entity_poly.pdbx_strand_id
1 'polypeptide(L)'
;MNILKLLDRLSNDKFFTTEASRLETLTNIKDFGTKAAVAAVPLGLGSLMSTSAKAETLPPTGPGNTYKSALTDALQLALTLEYLEDEYYRMGLNTAGLIPNADKTVFMQISKHETAHVAFLKSTLTSLGVTPGAKPTFDFTAGGNFTPFTDYNQFLILSQAFEDTGVRAYKGQAGNVMSNQAVLQAALQIHSVEARHASQVRRMRANKGWIELANGGNMPAATNPVYAGEDVTIQAGFNTATAFGAAAGSAAYDEVLSGSDATAIASLFIV
;
A
#
# COMPACT_ATOMS: atom_id res chain seq x y z
N MET A 1 -25.18 27.70 21.19
CA MET A 1 -25.68 26.33 20.94
C MET A 1 -25.50 25.54 22.23
N ASN A 2 -26.57 24.95 22.78
CA ASN A 2 -26.59 24.39 24.13
C ASN A 2 -26.00 22.96 24.12
N ILE A 3 -24.87 22.75 24.80
CA ILE A 3 -24.11 21.49 24.82
C ILE A 3 -24.94 20.29 25.27
N LEU A 4 -25.98 20.53 26.07
CA LEU A 4 -26.91 19.49 26.53
C LEU A 4 -27.75 18.91 25.39
N LYS A 5 -28.06 19.71 24.35
CA LYS A 5 -28.77 19.22 23.14
C LYS A 5 -27.87 18.42 22.20
N LEU A 6 -26.54 18.56 22.33
CA LEU A 6 -25.58 17.77 21.57
C LEU A 6 -25.44 16.36 22.17
N LEU A 7 -25.41 16.26 23.50
CA LEU A 7 -25.33 14.97 24.21
C LEU A 7 -26.62 14.14 24.04
N ASP A 8 -27.79 14.79 24.04
CA ASP A 8 -29.09 14.14 23.81
C ASP A 8 -29.25 13.57 22.37
N ARG A 9 -28.53 14.13 21.40
CA ARG A 9 -28.46 13.57 20.04
C ARG A 9 -27.52 12.38 19.92
N LEU A 10 -26.53 12.28 20.79
CA LEU A 10 -25.55 11.20 20.79
C LEU A 10 -26.01 9.96 21.58
N SER A 11 -26.97 10.10 22.50
CA SER A 11 -27.54 8.96 23.23
C SER A 11 -28.82 8.39 22.60
N ASN A 12 -29.15 8.77 21.36
CA ASN A 12 -30.35 8.28 20.69
C ASN A 12 -30.01 7.00 19.91
N ASP A 13 -30.50 5.86 20.41
CA ASP A 13 -30.17 4.49 19.94
C ASP A 13 -30.52 4.19 18.48
N LYS A 14 -31.17 5.12 17.77
CA LYS A 14 -31.42 5.00 16.32
C LYS A 14 -30.15 5.10 15.46
N PHE A 15 -29.02 5.53 16.03
CA PHE A 15 -27.74 5.58 15.32
C PHE A 15 -27.15 4.19 15.03
N PHE A 16 -27.52 3.17 15.80
CA PHE A 16 -26.96 1.82 15.69
C PHE A 16 -27.89 0.79 15.02
N THR A 17 -29.13 1.16 14.66
CA THR A 17 -30.14 0.20 14.19
C THR A 17 -30.70 0.48 12.80
N THR A 18 -30.05 1.29 11.97
CA THR A 18 -30.52 1.51 10.60
C THR A 18 -29.41 1.20 9.62
N GLU A 19 -29.62 0.18 8.77
CA GLU A 19 -28.72 -0.17 7.68
C GLU A 19 -28.52 1.01 6.73
N ALA A 20 -27.40 1.71 6.87
CA ALA A 20 -27.02 2.80 5.99
C ALA A 20 -26.28 2.23 4.76
N SER A 21 -26.86 2.40 3.57
CA SER A 21 -26.20 2.00 2.33
C SER A 21 -24.93 2.84 2.11
N ARG A 22 -23.89 2.24 1.51
CA ARG A 22 -22.56 2.83 1.28
C ARG A 22 -22.55 4.19 0.54
N LEU A 23 -23.66 4.57 -0.08
CA LEU A 23 -23.84 5.86 -0.76
C LEU A 23 -24.21 7.00 0.20
N GLU A 24 -24.91 6.74 1.31
CA GLU A 24 -25.30 7.79 2.29
C GLU A 24 -24.17 8.17 3.24
N THR A 25 -23.20 7.28 3.47
CA THR A 25 -22.01 7.56 4.27
C THR A 25 -21.05 8.55 3.59
N LEU A 26 -21.00 8.56 2.26
CA LEU A 26 -20.19 9.52 1.49
C LEU A 26 -20.79 10.92 1.44
N THR A 27 -22.13 11.03 1.43
CA THR A 27 -22.81 12.33 1.45
C THR A 27 -22.70 13.03 2.81
N ASN A 28 -22.68 12.26 3.91
CA ASN A 28 -22.56 12.80 5.27
C ASN A 28 -21.14 13.30 5.63
N ILE A 29 -20.09 12.83 4.94
CA ILE A 29 -18.72 13.35 5.10
C ILE A 29 -18.59 14.76 4.50
N LYS A 30 -19.37 15.08 3.45
CA LYS A 30 -19.36 16.41 2.82
C LYS A 30 -19.93 17.50 3.74
N ASP A 31 -20.92 17.17 4.56
CA ASP A 31 -21.57 18.15 5.45
C ASP A 31 -20.80 18.41 6.76
N PHE A 32 -19.83 17.55 7.10
CA PHE A 32 -18.90 17.79 8.21
C PHE A 32 -17.77 18.77 7.83
N GLY A 33 -17.42 18.87 6.54
CA GLY A 33 -16.32 19.72 6.05
C GLY A 33 -16.66 21.22 5.93
N THR A 34 -17.95 21.59 5.83
CA THR A 34 -18.33 22.95 5.40
C THR A 34 -18.70 23.93 6.53
N LYS A 35 -18.70 23.51 7.81
CA LYS A 35 -19.09 24.37 8.95
C LYS A 35 -18.10 24.47 10.11
N ALA A 36 -16.84 24.07 9.89
CA ALA A 36 -15.74 24.25 10.83
C ALA A 36 -14.63 25.17 10.29
N ALA A 37 -14.98 26.14 9.43
CA ALA A 37 -14.10 27.21 9.03
C ALA A 37 -14.41 28.46 9.87
N VAL A 38 -13.36 29.05 10.46
CA VAL A 38 -13.32 30.31 11.24
C VAL A 38 -13.32 30.12 12.76
N ALA A 39 -12.13 29.86 13.31
CA ALA A 39 -11.55 30.66 14.42
C ALA A 39 -10.12 30.20 14.72
N ALA A 40 -9.21 31.19 14.83
CA ALA A 40 -7.81 31.10 15.23
C ALA A 40 -6.85 30.39 14.26
N VAL A 41 -6.30 31.18 13.33
CA VAL A 41 -4.99 30.93 12.72
C VAL A 41 -3.92 31.36 13.73
N PRO A 42 -3.11 30.45 14.30
CA PRO A 42 -1.81 30.84 14.83
C PRO A 42 -0.88 31.05 13.63
N LEU A 43 -0.45 32.29 13.44
CA LEU A 43 0.64 32.67 12.55
C LEU A 43 1.87 31.82 12.94
N GLY A 44 2.14 30.75 12.18
CA GLY A 44 3.27 29.86 12.45
C GLY A 44 3.17 28.43 11.91
N LEU A 45 1.99 27.95 11.52
CA LEU A 45 1.80 26.55 11.09
C LEU A 45 1.84 26.32 9.57
N GLY A 46 2.43 27.25 8.81
CA GLY A 46 2.60 27.12 7.36
C GLY A 46 3.82 26.30 6.92
N SER A 47 4.69 25.87 7.85
CA SER A 47 5.92 25.12 7.52
C SER A 47 5.88 23.62 7.86
N LEU A 48 4.85 23.14 8.56
CA LEU A 48 4.81 21.76 9.09
C LEU A 48 4.08 20.75 8.19
N MET A 49 3.64 21.15 6.99
CA MET A 49 3.21 20.24 5.93
C MET A 49 4.33 19.92 4.93
N SER A 50 5.60 20.16 5.31
CA SER A 50 6.78 19.93 4.47
C SER A 50 7.66 18.76 4.91
N THR A 51 7.29 18.00 5.95
CA THR A 51 7.92 16.69 6.16
C THR A 51 7.35 15.72 5.14
N SER A 52 7.88 15.84 3.92
CA SER A 52 7.82 14.82 2.92
C SER A 52 8.28 13.53 3.59
N ALA A 53 7.45 12.48 3.55
CA ALA A 53 8.02 11.15 3.43
C ALA A 53 9.13 11.29 2.39
N LYS A 54 10.38 10.91 2.71
CA LYS A 54 11.51 11.15 1.82
C LYS A 54 11.32 10.34 0.54
N ALA A 55 10.50 10.85 -0.36
CA ALA A 55 10.63 10.64 -1.77
C ALA A 55 12.05 11.08 -2.08
N GLU A 56 12.84 10.15 -2.59
CA GLU A 56 14.20 10.39 -3.05
C GLU A 56 14.12 11.38 -4.24
N THR A 57 14.02 12.66 -3.93
CA THR A 57 14.11 13.72 -4.92
C THR A 57 15.59 14.03 -5.10
N LEU A 58 16.22 13.42 -6.10
CA LEU A 58 17.43 13.97 -6.67
C LEU A 58 17.15 15.43 -7.10
N PRO A 59 18.08 16.38 -6.87
CA PRO A 59 17.85 17.80 -7.16
C PRO A 59 17.59 18.02 -8.66
N PRO A 60 16.55 18.78 -9.04
CA PRO A 60 16.15 18.94 -10.43
C PRO A 60 17.07 19.94 -11.15
N THR A 61 17.76 19.47 -12.19
CA THR A 61 18.48 20.31 -13.16
C THR A 61 17.75 20.28 -14.51
N GLY A 62 16.75 21.15 -14.70
CA GLY A 62 16.20 21.43 -16.04
C GLY A 62 14.71 21.75 -16.10
N PRO A 63 14.25 22.59 -17.06
CA PRO A 63 12.85 22.98 -17.16
C PRO A 63 12.02 21.99 -17.99
N GLY A 64 10.86 21.58 -17.47
CA GLY A 64 9.70 21.16 -18.28
C GLY A 64 9.44 19.66 -18.49
N ASN A 65 10.32 18.75 -18.08
CA ASN A 65 10.14 17.30 -18.32
C ASN A 65 10.10 16.44 -17.03
N THR A 66 10.41 17.05 -15.88
CA THR A 66 10.65 16.36 -14.60
C THR A 66 9.41 15.72 -13.99
N TYR A 67 8.22 16.31 -14.19
CA TYR A 67 6.97 15.72 -13.68
C TYR A 67 6.50 14.55 -14.53
N LYS A 68 6.73 14.59 -15.85
CA LYS A 68 6.40 13.47 -16.72
C LYS A 68 7.29 12.28 -16.39
N SER A 69 8.59 12.50 -16.19
CA SER A 69 9.50 11.42 -15.75
C SER A 69 9.10 10.87 -14.39
N ALA A 70 8.95 11.69 -13.34
CA ALA A 70 8.58 11.19 -12.01
C ALA A 70 7.26 10.40 -12.00
N LEU A 71 6.23 10.91 -12.69
CA LEU A 71 4.95 10.22 -12.88
C LEU A 71 5.14 8.88 -13.61
N THR A 72 5.83 8.88 -14.75
CA THR A 72 5.96 7.68 -15.58
C THR A 72 6.92 6.67 -14.99
N ASP A 73 7.94 7.11 -14.26
CA ASP A 73 8.91 6.27 -13.56
C ASP A 73 8.23 5.56 -12.39
N ALA A 74 7.40 6.28 -11.62
CA ALA A 74 6.56 5.68 -10.58
C ALA A 74 5.60 4.62 -11.16
N LEU A 75 4.99 4.89 -12.32
CA LEU A 75 4.11 3.93 -12.98
C LEU A 75 4.84 2.73 -13.59
N GLN A 76 6.08 2.90 -14.07
CA GLN A 76 6.91 1.78 -14.55
C GLN A 76 7.40 0.90 -13.40
N LEU A 77 7.74 1.51 -12.26
CA LEU A 77 8.04 0.78 -11.04
C LEU A 77 6.82 -0.04 -10.60
N ALA A 78 5.65 0.59 -10.48
CA ALA A 78 4.40 -0.11 -10.17
C ALA A 78 4.16 -1.26 -11.16
N LEU A 79 4.32 -1.04 -12.47
CA LEU A 79 4.14 -2.10 -13.47
C LEU A 79 5.09 -3.28 -13.25
N THR A 80 6.32 -3.03 -12.81
CA THR A 80 7.30 -4.08 -12.52
C THR A 80 6.91 -4.91 -11.31
N LEU A 81 6.40 -4.26 -10.24
CA LEU A 81 5.92 -4.95 -9.04
C LEU A 81 4.68 -5.80 -9.35
N GLU A 82 3.75 -5.26 -10.14
CA GLU A 82 2.52 -5.95 -10.52
C GLU A 82 2.79 -7.14 -11.45
N TYR A 83 3.82 -7.04 -12.31
CA TYR A 83 4.30 -8.19 -13.07
C TYR A 83 4.89 -9.29 -12.17
N LEU A 84 5.61 -8.91 -11.12
CA LEU A 84 6.20 -9.85 -10.16
C LEU A 84 5.07 -10.62 -9.45
N GLU A 85 4.07 -9.92 -8.94
CA GLU A 85 2.93 -10.51 -8.22
C GLU A 85 2.02 -11.33 -9.15
N ASP A 86 1.65 -10.81 -10.33
CA ASP A 86 0.83 -11.54 -11.31
C ASP A 86 1.48 -12.87 -11.73
N GLU A 87 2.77 -12.85 -12.05
CA GLU A 87 3.48 -14.07 -12.43
C GLU A 87 3.59 -15.04 -11.25
N TYR A 88 3.90 -14.54 -10.05
CA TYR A 88 4.03 -15.35 -8.86
C TYR A 88 2.74 -16.12 -8.53
N TYR A 89 1.61 -15.42 -8.52
CA TYR A 89 0.31 -16.04 -8.23
C TYR A 89 -0.13 -16.99 -9.33
N ARG A 90 0.11 -16.66 -10.61
CA ARG A 90 -0.18 -17.57 -11.73
C ARG A 90 0.66 -18.85 -11.63
N MET A 91 1.95 -18.75 -11.31
CA MET A 91 2.81 -19.91 -11.10
C MET A 91 2.35 -20.76 -9.91
N GLY A 92 2.01 -20.13 -8.78
CA GLY A 92 1.51 -20.83 -7.60
C GLY A 92 0.20 -21.59 -7.87
N LEU A 93 -0.76 -20.95 -8.55
CA LEU A 93 -2.04 -21.55 -8.93
C LEU A 93 -1.91 -22.71 -9.92
N ASN A 94 -0.90 -22.66 -10.79
CA ASN A 94 -0.59 -23.71 -11.77
C ASN A 94 0.20 -24.88 -11.17
N THR A 95 0.78 -24.70 -9.99
CA THR A 95 1.54 -25.76 -9.32
C THR A 95 0.61 -26.74 -8.61
N ALA A 96 0.55 -27.97 -9.12
CA ALA A 96 -0.34 -29.00 -8.60
C ALA A 96 0.00 -29.35 -7.14
N GLY A 97 -1.01 -29.31 -6.26
CA GLY A 97 -0.86 -29.68 -4.86
C GLY A 97 -0.18 -28.64 -3.97
N LEU A 98 0.26 -27.50 -4.51
CA LEU A 98 0.89 -26.43 -3.71
C LEU A 98 -0.13 -25.74 -2.80
N ILE A 99 -1.18 -25.15 -3.39
CA ILE A 99 -2.16 -24.35 -2.65
C ILE A 99 -3.33 -25.25 -2.19
N PRO A 100 -3.63 -25.33 -0.89
CA PRO A 100 -4.78 -26.05 -0.37
C PRO A 100 -6.10 -25.56 -0.98
N ASN A 101 -7.06 -26.46 -1.16
CA ASN A 101 -8.35 -26.12 -1.78
C ASN A 101 -9.12 -25.00 -1.04
N ALA A 102 -8.99 -24.94 0.29
CA ALA A 102 -9.62 -23.91 1.13
C ALA A 102 -9.10 -22.50 0.82
N ASP A 103 -7.85 -22.40 0.39
CA ASP A 103 -7.14 -21.13 0.17
C ASP A 103 -7.10 -20.73 -1.30
N LYS A 104 -7.38 -21.67 -2.21
CA LYS A 104 -7.26 -21.48 -3.65
C LYS A 104 -8.12 -20.36 -4.20
N THR A 105 -9.33 -20.17 -3.68
CA THR A 105 -10.24 -19.09 -4.11
C THR A 105 -9.69 -17.72 -3.78
N VAL A 106 -8.94 -17.58 -2.68
CA VAL A 106 -8.27 -16.34 -2.29
C VAL A 106 -7.21 -15.98 -3.32
N PHE A 107 -6.26 -16.88 -3.59
CA PHE A 107 -5.18 -16.61 -4.54
C PHE A 107 -5.66 -16.48 -5.99
N MET A 108 -6.74 -17.17 -6.37
CA MET A 108 -7.40 -16.93 -7.65
C MET A 108 -7.97 -15.52 -7.77
N GLN A 109 -8.48 -14.95 -6.67
CA GLN A 109 -9.00 -13.59 -6.68
C GLN A 109 -7.87 -12.55 -6.69
N ILE A 110 -6.81 -12.78 -5.91
CA ILE A 110 -5.59 -11.94 -5.91
C ILE A 110 -5.00 -11.91 -7.33
N SER A 111 -4.72 -13.08 -7.92
CA SER A 111 -4.19 -13.17 -9.29
C SER A 111 -5.02 -12.40 -10.33
N LYS A 112 -6.36 -12.38 -10.20
CA LYS A 112 -7.21 -11.59 -11.11
C LYS A 112 -7.06 -10.08 -10.92
N HIS A 113 -6.84 -9.63 -9.68
CA HIS A 113 -6.58 -8.22 -9.39
C HIS A 113 -5.23 -7.81 -9.98
N GLU A 114 -4.16 -8.60 -9.78
CA GLU A 114 -2.83 -8.28 -10.34
C GLU A 114 -2.85 -8.22 -11.87
N THR A 115 -3.51 -9.18 -12.52
CA THR A 115 -3.72 -9.12 -13.97
C THR A 115 -4.43 -7.81 -14.40
N ALA A 116 -5.41 -7.34 -13.62
CA ALA A 116 -6.15 -6.12 -13.92
C ALA A 116 -5.31 -4.86 -13.66
N HIS A 117 -4.51 -4.83 -12.60
CA HIS A 117 -3.58 -3.75 -12.30
C HIS A 117 -2.51 -3.61 -13.39
N VAL A 118 -1.90 -4.71 -13.82
CA VAL A 118 -0.98 -4.75 -14.98
C VAL A 118 -1.64 -4.14 -16.22
N ALA A 119 -2.86 -4.56 -16.55
CA ALA A 119 -3.57 -4.04 -17.72
C ALA A 119 -3.84 -2.53 -17.61
N PHE A 120 -4.27 -2.07 -16.43
CA PHE A 120 -4.49 -0.66 -16.14
C PHE A 120 -3.21 0.16 -16.30
N LEU A 121 -2.09 -0.28 -15.72
CA LEU A 121 -0.81 0.44 -15.77
C LEU A 121 -0.27 0.52 -17.19
N LYS A 122 -0.33 -0.56 -17.97
CA LYS A 122 0.07 -0.56 -19.38
C LYS A 122 -0.77 0.42 -20.21
N SER A 123 -2.09 0.43 -20.00
CA SER A 123 -2.99 1.37 -20.66
C SER A 123 -2.67 2.82 -20.27
N THR A 124 -2.40 3.07 -18.99
CA THR A 124 -2.08 4.39 -18.47
C THR A 124 -0.74 4.91 -18.99
N LEU A 125 0.31 4.09 -18.98
CA LEU A 125 1.60 4.44 -19.57
C LEU A 125 1.47 4.79 -21.05
N THR A 126 0.72 3.97 -21.80
CA THR A 126 0.47 4.20 -23.23
C THR A 126 -0.28 5.51 -23.46
N SER A 127 -1.30 5.83 -22.65
CA SER A 127 -2.06 7.08 -22.79
C SER A 127 -1.22 8.33 -22.44
N LEU A 128 -0.18 8.17 -21.61
CA LEU A 128 0.83 9.20 -21.32
C LEU A 128 1.93 9.30 -22.39
N GLY A 129 1.84 8.49 -23.45
CA GLY A 129 2.80 8.43 -24.56
C GLY A 129 4.12 7.76 -24.18
N VAL A 130 4.09 6.86 -23.19
CA VAL A 130 5.24 6.04 -22.77
C VAL A 130 4.98 4.59 -23.16
N THR A 131 5.99 3.93 -23.72
CA THR A 131 5.90 2.48 -24.00
C THR A 131 5.99 1.73 -22.66
N PRO A 132 5.01 0.89 -22.31
CA PRO A 132 5.08 0.10 -21.09
C PRO A 132 6.31 -0.80 -21.08
N GLY A 133 6.98 -0.91 -19.93
CA GLY A 133 8.11 -1.82 -19.74
C GLY A 133 7.74 -3.26 -20.09
N ALA A 134 8.70 -3.98 -20.68
CA ALA A 134 8.55 -5.41 -20.91
C ALA A 134 8.53 -6.15 -19.56
N LYS A 135 7.74 -7.22 -19.48
CA LYS A 135 7.74 -8.08 -18.29
C LYS A 135 9.12 -8.74 -18.13
N PRO A 136 9.80 -8.59 -16.98
CA PRO A 136 11.04 -9.29 -16.71
C PRO A 136 10.86 -10.81 -16.64
N THR A 137 11.97 -11.56 -16.69
CA THR A 137 11.97 -12.96 -16.26
C THR A 137 12.19 -12.98 -14.75
N PHE A 138 11.48 -13.86 -14.05
CA PHE A 138 11.58 -13.94 -12.60
C PHE A 138 12.17 -15.27 -12.11
N ASP A 139 13.10 -15.19 -11.15
CA ASP A 139 13.56 -16.29 -10.30
C ASP A 139 13.01 -16.12 -8.88
N PHE A 140 11.89 -16.79 -8.59
CA PHE A 140 11.25 -16.76 -7.27
C PHE A 140 12.00 -17.56 -6.19
N THR A 141 13.10 -18.24 -6.53
CA THR A 141 13.99 -18.80 -5.51
C THR A 141 14.95 -17.74 -4.94
N ALA A 142 15.10 -16.59 -5.61
CA ALA A 142 16.06 -15.55 -5.30
C ALA A 142 17.47 -16.14 -5.04
N GLY A 143 17.97 -16.94 -5.98
CA GLY A 143 19.25 -17.63 -5.83
C GLY A 143 19.26 -18.74 -4.77
N GLY A 144 18.12 -19.40 -4.54
CA GLY A 144 17.97 -20.51 -3.59
C GLY A 144 17.62 -20.11 -2.14
N ASN A 145 17.32 -18.84 -1.88
CA ASN A 145 16.85 -18.37 -0.58
C ASN A 145 15.41 -18.82 -0.26
N PHE A 146 14.61 -19.12 -1.28
CA PHE A 146 13.22 -19.53 -1.15
C PHE A 146 12.89 -20.75 -2.02
N THR A 147 11.86 -21.50 -1.63
CA THR A 147 11.32 -22.65 -2.38
C THR A 147 9.79 -22.58 -2.51
N PRO A 148 9.24 -21.46 -3.01
CA PRO A 148 7.81 -21.14 -2.89
C PRO A 148 6.88 -22.08 -3.67
N PHE A 149 7.38 -22.80 -4.67
CA PHE A 149 6.56 -23.70 -5.48
C PHE A 149 6.68 -25.18 -5.07
N THR A 150 7.37 -25.47 -3.97
CA THR A 150 7.42 -26.82 -3.38
C THR A 150 6.98 -26.84 -1.92
N ASP A 151 6.90 -25.67 -1.28
CA ASP A 151 6.44 -25.52 0.10
C ASP A 151 5.42 -24.38 0.19
N TYR A 152 4.19 -24.69 0.60
CA TYR A 152 3.12 -23.72 0.74
C TYR A 152 3.39 -22.65 1.81
N ASN A 153 4.16 -22.95 2.86
CA ASN A 153 4.54 -21.92 3.82
C ASN A 153 5.53 -20.92 3.22
N GLN A 154 6.46 -21.39 2.38
CA GLN A 154 7.34 -20.52 1.60
C GLN A 154 6.53 -19.73 0.57
N PHE A 155 5.49 -20.33 -0.02
CA PHE A 155 4.55 -19.63 -0.89
C PHE A 155 3.93 -18.43 -0.17
N LEU A 156 3.35 -18.67 1.02
CA LEU A 156 2.71 -17.63 1.83
C LEU A 156 3.70 -16.56 2.33
N ILE A 157 4.94 -16.94 2.67
CA ILE A 157 5.99 -16.00 3.06
C ILE A 157 6.26 -15.00 1.94
N LEU A 158 6.49 -15.48 0.72
CA LEU A 158 6.76 -14.59 -0.40
C LEU A 158 5.50 -13.83 -0.86
N SER A 159 4.31 -14.44 -0.81
CA SER A 159 3.05 -13.69 -1.02
C SER A 159 2.99 -12.50 -0.06
N GLN A 160 3.24 -12.71 1.23
CA GLN A 160 3.19 -11.62 2.20
C GLN A 160 4.25 -10.56 1.88
N ALA A 161 5.47 -10.97 1.54
CA ALA A 161 6.56 -10.05 1.25
C ALA A 161 6.29 -9.19 0.01
N PHE A 162 5.66 -9.74 -1.02
CA PHE A 162 5.30 -9.00 -2.23
C PHE A 162 4.19 -8.00 -1.95
N GLU A 163 3.08 -8.45 -1.39
CA GLU A 163 1.93 -7.60 -1.04
C GLU A 163 2.32 -6.44 -0.12
N ASP A 164 3.19 -6.73 0.87
CA ASP A 164 3.75 -5.72 1.78
C ASP A 164 4.70 -4.74 1.05
N THR A 165 5.41 -5.21 0.01
CA THR A 165 6.24 -4.33 -0.83
C THR A 165 5.34 -3.45 -1.71
N GLY A 166 4.33 -4.03 -2.37
CA GLY A 166 3.38 -3.33 -3.23
C GLY A 166 2.65 -2.20 -2.51
N VAL A 167 2.00 -2.50 -1.38
CA VAL A 167 1.27 -1.51 -0.58
C VAL A 167 2.14 -0.32 -0.19
N ARG A 168 3.35 -0.58 0.32
CA ARG A 168 4.30 0.44 0.78
C ARG A 168 4.91 1.24 -0.37
N ALA A 169 5.16 0.60 -1.51
CA ALA A 169 5.67 1.23 -2.72
C ALA A 169 4.63 2.17 -3.34
N TYR A 170 3.37 1.74 -3.50
CA TYR A 170 2.29 2.59 -3.99
C TYR A 170 2.15 3.85 -3.13
N LYS A 171 2.18 3.70 -1.81
CA LYS A 171 2.13 4.83 -0.88
C LYS A 171 3.35 5.74 -1.03
N GLY A 172 4.56 5.18 -1.13
CA GLY A 172 5.80 5.93 -1.32
C GLY A 172 5.87 6.69 -2.63
N GLN A 173 5.23 6.18 -3.68
CA GLN A 173 5.17 6.82 -4.99
C GLN A 173 3.98 7.79 -5.16
N ALA A 174 3.07 7.90 -4.18
CA ALA A 174 1.89 8.76 -4.28
C ALA A 174 2.25 10.23 -4.59
N GLY A 175 3.34 10.74 -4.03
CA GLY A 175 3.84 12.09 -4.32
C GLY A 175 4.31 12.27 -5.77
N ASN A 176 4.82 11.22 -6.41
CA ASN A 176 5.29 11.27 -7.79
C ASN A 176 4.14 11.28 -8.81
N VAL A 177 2.98 10.73 -8.43
CA VAL A 177 1.79 10.71 -9.30
C VAL A 177 0.78 11.83 -9.02
N MET A 178 0.99 12.62 -7.96
CA MET A 178 -0.01 13.57 -7.46
C MET A 178 -0.41 14.69 -8.44
N SER A 179 0.45 14.99 -9.42
CA SER A 179 0.17 16.01 -10.45
C SER A 179 -0.95 15.57 -11.42
N ASN A 180 -1.23 14.27 -11.52
CA ASN A 180 -2.32 13.72 -12.32
C ASN A 180 -3.37 13.09 -11.41
N GLN A 181 -4.46 13.84 -11.16
CA GLN A 181 -5.49 13.45 -10.20
C GLN A 181 -6.19 12.13 -10.54
N ALA A 182 -6.38 11.83 -11.83
CA ALA A 182 -6.98 10.56 -12.25
C ALA A 182 -6.05 9.37 -11.96
N VAL A 183 -4.74 9.54 -12.22
CA VAL A 183 -3.74 8.52 -11.90
C VAL A 183 -3.57 8.38 -10.40
N LEU A 184 -3.49 9.48 -9.64
CA LEU A 184 -3.42 9.45 -8.18
C LEU A 184 -4.61 8.71 -7.59
N GLN A 185 -5.83 9.01 -8.04
CA GLN A 185 -7.03 8.32 -7.56
C GLN A 185 -6.95 6.82 -7.81
N ALA A 186 -6.55 6.40 -9.02
CA ALA A 186 -6.41 4.99 -9.35
C ALA A 186 -5.28 4.31 -8.52
N ALA A 187 -4.13 4.98 -8.36
CA ALA A 187 -3.03 4.47 -7.54
C ALA A 187 -3.45 4.27 -6.07
N LEU A 188 -4.23 5.19 -5.51
CA LEU A 188 -4.77 5.04 -4.15
C LEU A 188 -5.83 3.94 -4.03
N GLN A 189 -6.58 3.68 -5.10
CA GLN A 189 -7.51 2.55 -5.16
C GLN A 189 -6.77 1.22 -5.17
N ILE A 190 -5.70 1.10 -5.97
CA ILE A 190 -4.84 -0.09 -6.01
C ILE A 190 -4.16 -0.29 -4.66
N HIS A 191 -3.53 0.75 -4.10
CA HIS A 191 -2.95 0.70 -2.74
C HIS A 191 -3.91 0.11 -1.68
N SER A 192 -5.20 0.48 -1.73
CA SER A 192 -6.21 -0.07 -0.81
C SER A 192 -6.59 -1.53 -1.12
N VAL A 193 -6.46 -1.99 -2.36
CA VAL A 193 -6.59 -3.40 -2.75
C VAL A 193 -5.39 -4.19 -2.20
N GLU A 194 -4.16 -3.76 -2.48
CA GLU A 194 -2.91 -4.35 -1.98
C GLU A 194 -2.93 -4.49 -0.44
N ALA A 195 -3.35 -3.44 0.26
CA ALA A 195 -3.45 -3.49 1.73
C ALA A 195 -4.40 -4.59 2.24
N ARG A 196 -5.48 -4.89 1.48
CA ARG A 196 -6.42 -5.96 1.84
C ARG A 196 -5.85 -7.33 1.51
N HIS A 197 -5.12 -7.46 0.41
CA HIS A 197 -4.41 -8.68 0.06
C HIS A 197 -3.31 -9.00 1.08
N ALA A 198 -2.45 -8.03 1.39
CA ALA A 198 -1.45 -8.11 2.46
C ALA A 198 -2.06 -8.57 3.80
N SER A 199 -3.14 -7.92 4.24
CA SER A 199 -3.86 -8.31 5.45
C SER A 199 -4.39 -9.74 5.37
N GLN A 200 -5.01 -10.13 4.25
CA GLN A 200 -5.54 -11.48 4.06
C GLN A 200 -4.43 -12.54 4.12
N VAL A 201 -3.30 -12.33 3.45
CA VAL A 201 -2.17 -13.27 3.45
C VAL A 201 -1.57 -13.39 4.86
N ARG A 202 -1.37 -12.27 5.57
CA ARG A 202 -0.91 -12.30 6.97
C ARG A 202 -1.86 -13.12 7.85
N ARG A 203 -3.18 -12.96 7.68
CA ARG A 203 -4.19 -13.73 8.42
C ARG A 203 -4.13 -15.22 8.11
N MET A 204 -3.87 -15.60 6.85
CA MET A 204 -3.67 -17.00 6.45
C MET A 204 -2.42 -17.61 7.07
N ARG A 205 -1.40 -16.80 7.34
CA ARG A 205 -0.21 -17.17 8.12
C ARG A 205 -0.42 -17.13 9.65
N ALA A 206 -1.67 -16.99 10.11
CA ALA A 206 -2.05 -16.83 11.51
C ALA A 206 -1.45 -15.59 12.22
N ASN A 207 -1.04 -14.57 11.46
CA ASN A 207 -0.56 -13.30 11.98
C ASN A 207 -1.71 -12.29 12.17
N LYS A 208 -1.38 -11.11 12.71
CA LYS A 208 -2.27 -9.93 12.69
C LYS A 208 -2.42 -9.42 11.25
N GLY A 209 -3.50 -8.70 10.96
CA GLY A 209 -3.70 -8.10 9.63
C GLY A 209 -2.77 -6.91 9.34
N TRP A 210 -2.01 -6.46 10.34
CA TRP A 210 -1.09 -5.33 10.32
C TRP A 210 0.26 -5.74 10.93
N ILE A 211 1.29 -4.92 10.69
CA ILE A 211 2.64 -5.09 11.19
C ILE A 211 2.83 -4.29 12.49
N GLU A 212 3.64 -4.80 13.40
CA GLU A 212 4.06 -4.11 14.61
C GLU A 212 5.58 -4.21 14.72
N LEU A 213 6.26 -3.09 15.04
CA LEU A 213 7.69 -3.07 15.34
C LEU A 213 8.56 -3.72 14.24
N ALA A 214 8.25 -3.45 12.97
CA ALA A 214 8.91 -4.06 11.82
C ALA A 214 8.91 -5.61 11.81
N ASN A 215 7.97 -6.24 12.52
CA ASN A 215 7.87 -7.68 12.60
C ASN A 215 6.85 -8.24 11.61
N GLY A 216 7.34 -8.76 10.48
CA GLY A 216 6.56 -9.47 9.46
C GLY A 216 5.94 -10.81 9.91
N GLY A 217 6.15 -11.26 11.14
CA GLY A 217 5.61 -12.52 11.66
C GLY A 217 6.38 -13.74 11.15
N ASN A 218 7.51 -14.04 11.80
CA ASN A 218 8.38 -15.20 11.52
C ASN A 218 8.83 -15.29 10.06
N MET A 219 9.27 -14.17 9.49
CA MET A 219 9.75 -14.11 8.12
C MET A 219 11.27 -14.40 8.06
N PRO A 220 11.79 -15.01 6.98
CA PRO A 220 13.23 -15.18 6.78
C PRO A 220 13.97 -13.84 6.69
N ALA A 221 15.24 -13.80 7.09
CA ALA A 221 16.03 -12.56 7.09
C ALA A 221 16.15 -11.89 5.71
N ALA A 222 16.03 -12.66 4.63
CA ALA A 222 16.02 -12.14 3.25
C ALA A 222 14.85 -11.17 2.99
N THR A 223 13.77 -11.21 3.76
CA THR A 223 12.63 -10.28 3.63
C THR A 223 12.73 -9.07 4.55
N ASN A 224 13.79 -8.93 5.36
CA ASN A 224 13.94 -7.79 6.27
C ASN A 224 13.80 -6.42 5.59
N PRO A 225 14.30 -6.20 4.35
CA PRO A 225 14.11 -4.93 3.66
C PRO A 225 12.64 -4.53 3.46
N VAL A 226 11.73 -5.51 3.32
CA VAL A 226 10.29 -5.29 3.18
C VAL A 226 9.66 -4.65 4.41
N TYR A 227 10.30 -4.76 5.58
CA TYR A 227 9.77 -4.27 6.86
C TYR A 227 10.60 -3.13 7.46
N ALA A 228 11.67 -2.71 6.77
CA ALA A 228 12.51 -1.61 7.25
C ALA A 228 11.66 -0.34 7.42
N GLY A 229 11.68 0.24 8.62
CA GLY A 229 10.95 1.46 8.97
C GLY A 229 9.54 1.24 9.53
N GLU A 230 8.96 0.04 9.45
CA GLU A 230 7.61 -0.28 9.98
C GLU A 230 7.55 -0.25 11.54
N ASP A 231 8.64 0.10 12.22
CA ASP A 231 8.72 0.32 13.66
C ASP A 231 8.60 1.79 14.07
N VAL A 232 8.41 2.72 13.12
CA VAL A 232 8.28 4.15 13.39
C VAL A 232 7.03 4.46 14.22
N THR A 233 7.23 5.20 15.32
CA THR A 233 6.15 5.61 16.23
C THR A 233 5.98 7.12 16.33
N ILE A 234 6.69 7.91 15.53
CA ILE A 234 6.60 9.37 15.51
C ILE A 234 6.11 9.81 14.13
N GLN A 235 4.90 10.36 14.11
CA GLN A 235 4.16 10.67 12.89
C GLN A 235 3.91 12.17 12.82
N ALA A 236 4.63 12.89 11.95
CA ALA A 236 4.57 14.35 11.87
C ALA A 236 4.72 15.03 13.25
N GLY A 237 5.59 14.49 14.11
CA GLY A 237 5.83 14.97 15.49
C GLY A 237 4.88 14.40 16.56
N PHE A 238 3.85 13.64 16.19
CA PHE A 238 2.97 12.96 17.13
C PHE A 238 3.53 11.58 17.52
N ASN A 239 3.76 11.33 18.82
CA ASN A 239 4.27 10.05 19.31
C ASN A 239 3.12 9.07 19.62
N THR A 240 2.91 8.10 18.74
CA THR A 240 1.87 7.06 18.86
C THR A 240 2.19 6.05 19.96
N ALA A 241 3.46 5.77 20.23
CA ALA A 241 3.87 4.84 21.28
C ALA A 241 3.51 5.35 22.68
N THR A 242 3.61 6.65 22.92
CA THR A 242 3.17 7.25 24.20
C THR A 242 1.67 7.15 24.40
N ALA A 243 0.88 7.20 23.32
CA ALA A 243 -0.57 7.15 23.39
C ALA A 243 -1.13 5.71 23.53
N PHE A 244 -0.54 4.73 22.85
CA PHE A 244 -1.12 3.39 22.68
C PHE A 244 -0.16 2.23 23.02
N GLY A 245 1.10 2.53 23.39
CA GLY A 245 2.20 1.56 23.51
C GLY A 245 2.92 1.35 22.18
N ALA A 246 4.20 0.97 22.21
CA ALA A 246 5.06 0.93 21.01
C ALA A 246 4.51 0.03 19.89
N ALA A 247 4.05 -1.18 20.23
CA ALA A 247 3.50 -2.11 19.25
C ALA A 247 2.27 -1.53 18.52
N ALA A 248 1.23 -1.16 19.26
CA ALA A 248 0.03 -0.55 18.67
C ALA A 248 0.32 0.81 18.01
N GLY A 249 1.29 1.56 18.53
CA GLY A 249 1.72 2.83 17.98
C GLY A 249 2.40 2.69 16.60
N SER A 250 3.26 1.68 16.42
CA SER A 250 3.86 1.38 15.12
C SER A 250 2.83 0.87 14.11
N ALA A 251 1.83 0.09 14.54
CA ALA A 251 0.77 -0.42 13.67
C ALA A 251 -0.26 0.63 13.22
N ALA A 252 -0.24 1.83 13.80
CA ALA A 252 -1.25 2.85 13.53
C ALA A 252 -1.08 3.49 12.14
N TYR A 253 0.08 3.31 11.51
CA TYR A 253 0.44 3.88 10.21
C TYR A 253 1.19 2.84 9.39
N ASP A 254 0.89 2.80 8.10
CA ASP A 254 1.65 2.03 7.10
C ASP A 254 2.86 2.87 6.65
N GLU A 255 4.08 2.37 6.72
CA GLU A 255 5.26 3.17 6.37
C GLU A 255 5.62 2.99 4.90
N VAL A 256 6.16 4.02 4.28
CA VAL A 256 6.47 3.95 2.84
C VAL A 256 7.75 3.17 2.57
N LEU A 257 7.83 2.57 1.38
CA LEU A 257 9.11 2.24 0.75
C LEU A 257 9.43 3.31 -0.29
N SER A 258 10.69 3.73 -0.36
CA SER A 258 11.13 4.59 -1.46
C SER A 258 11.11 3.80 -2.78
N GLY A 259 11.18 4.50 -3.91
CA GLY A 259 11.21 3.84 -5.22
C GLY A 259 12.45 2.98 -5.40
N SER A 260 13.59 3.42 -4.87
CA SER A 260 14.85 2.67 -4.90
C SER A 260 14.80 1.45 -3.97
N ASP A 261 14.21 1.56 -2.77
CA ASP A 261 14.03 0.40 -1.88
C ASP A 261 13.14 -0.66 -2.53
N ALA A 262 11.99 -0.26 -3.08
CA ALA A 262 11.08 -1.17 -3.78
C ALA A 262 11.75 -1.82 -5.00
N THR A 263 12.52 -1.04 -5.78
CA THR A 263 13.29 -1.57 -6.91
C THR A 263 14.35 -2.58 -6.45
N ALA A 264 15.06 -2.29 -5.36
CA ALA A 264 16.07 -3.18 -4.82
C ALA A 264 15.47 -4.51 -4.35
N ILE A 265 14.30 -4.48 -3.70
CA ILE A 265 13.57 -5.68 -3.29
C ILE A 265 13.14 -6.50 -4.52
N ALA A 266 12.50 -5.86 -5.50
CA ALA A 266 12.05 -6.54 -6.72
C ALA A 266 13.22 -7.15 -7.52
N SER A 267 14.37 -6.48 -7.54
CA SER A 267 15.57 -6.92 -8.27
C SER A 267 16.16 -8.22 -7.76
N LEU A 268 15.84 -8.65 -6.52
CA LEU A 268 16.24 -9.96 -6.00
C LEU A 268 15.64 -11.11 -6.80
N PHE A 269 14.54 -10.85 -7.51
CA PHE A 269 13.78 -11.85 -8.23
C PHE A 269 13.88 -11.70 -9.75
N ILE A 270 14.61 -10.71 -10.28
CA ILE A 270 14.70 -10.45 -11.72
C ILE A 270 15.99 -11.07 -12.29
N VAL A 271 15.87 -11.80 -13.41
CA VAL A 271 16.99 -12.47 -14.12
C VAL A 271 17.03 -12.19 -15.61
#